data_AF-A0A950C3X7-F1
#
_entry.id   AF-A0A950C3X7-F1
#
_cell.length_a   1.000
_cell.length_b   1.000
_cell.length_c   1.000
_cell.angle_alpha   90.00
_cell.angle_beta   90.00
_cell.angle_gamma   90.00
#
_symmetry.space_group_name_H-M   'P 1'
#
loop_
_entity.id
_entity.type
_entity.pdbx_description
1 polymer ?
#
loop_
_entity_poly.entity_id
_entity_poly.type
_entity_poly.pdbx_seq_one_letter_code
_entity_poly.pdbx_strand_id
1 'polypeptide(L)'
;MSAVAGTLAARSERSLLGHPRGLFYLAFTEAWERFSYYGMTALLMLYMVNQLLLPEHAAGIAGFGQARAALESLSGPLSRQALASQIFGLYTGLVYFTPIVGGWIADRWIGQRAAVVLGALA
;
A
#
# COMPACT_ATOMS: atom_id res chain seq x y z
N MET A 1 30.71 12.61 -42.24
CA MET A 1 30.09 13.04 -40.96
C MET A 1 28.54 12.97 -41.00
N SER A 2 27.91 12.02 -41.72
CA SER A 2 26.43 11.92 -41.81
C SER A 2 25.83 10.71 -41.08
N ALA A 3 26.66 9.75 -40.65
CA ALA A 3 26.17 8.48 -40.09
C ALA A 3 25.75 8.53 -38.61
N VAL A 4 26.06 9.60 -37.87
CA VAL A 4 25.74 9.71 -36.43
C VAL A 4 24.36 10.32 -36.17
N ALA A 5 23.80 11.06 -37.14
CA ALA A 5 22.47 11.66 -37.00
C ALA A 5 21.32 10.63 -37.11
N GLY A 6 21.55 9.51 -37.80
CA GLY A 6 20.54 8.45 -37.99
C GLY A 6 20.22 7.62 -36.74
N THR A 7 21.17 7.52 -35.80
CA THR A 7 21.01 6.67 -34.61
C THR A 7 20.13 7.31 -33.53
N LEU A 8 20.06 8.65 -33.48
CA LEU A 8 19.23 9.39 -32.51
C LEU A 8 17.76 9.50 -32.96
N ALA A 9 17.47 9.28 -34.24
CA ALA A 9 16.12 9.37 -34.81
C ALA A 9 15.26 8.11 -34.56
N ALA A 10 15.82 7.04 -33.99
CA ALA A 10 15.17 5.73 -33.88
C ALA A 10 14.64 5.37 -32.48
N ARG A 11 14.54 6.31 -31.54
CA ARG A 11 13.53 6.20 -30.46
C ARG A 11 12.33 7.03 -30.88
N SER A 12 11.57 6.50 -31.82
CA SER A 12 10.14 6.80 -31.88
C SER A 12 9.55 6.28 -30.58
N GLU A 13 9.65 7.10 -29.53
CA GLU A 13 8.87 6.97 -28.32
C GLU A 13 7.43 7.06 -28.78
N ARG A 14 6.81 5.90 -29.00
CA ARG A 14 5.43 5.82 -29.43
C ARG A 14 4.63 6.67 -28.45
N SER A 15 4.19 7.84 -28.90
CA SER A 15 3.54 8.83 -28.06
C SER A 15 2.08 8.42 -27.91
N LEU A 16 1.55 8.59 -26.71
CA LEU A 16 0.14 8.39 -26.43
C LEU A 16 -0.31 9.65 -25.70
N LEU A 17 -1.24 10.39 -26.30
CA LEU A 17 -1.68 11.71 -25.83
C LEU A 17 -0.52 12.73 -25.63
N GLY A 18 0.58 12.61 -26.38
CA GLY A 18 1.73 13.52 -26.29
C GLY A 18 2.76 13.19 -25.19
N HIS A 19 2.58 12.09 -24.45
CA HIS A 19 3.51 11.64 -23.41
C HIS A 19 4.15 10.28 -23.74
N PRO A 20 5.28 9.93 -23.09
CA PRO A 20 5.91 8.62 -23.24
C PRO A 20 4.94 7.50 -22.82
N ARG A 21 4.82 6.44 -23.64
CA ARG A 21 3.92 5.30 -23.35
C ARG A 21 4.12 4.64 -22.00
N GLY A 22 5.35 4.67 -21.45
CA GLY A 22 5.64 4.15 -20.11
C GLY A 22 4.80 4.81 -19.03
N LEU A 23 4.53 6.12 -19.16
CA LEU A 23 3.72 6.87 -18.22
C LEU A 23 2.29 6.34 -18.16
N PHE A 24 1.70 5.93 -19.28
CA PHE A 24 0.35 5.38 -19.30
C PHE A 24 0.26 4.09 -18.46
N TYR A 25 1.24 3.19 -18.59
CA TYR A 25 1.30 1.97 -17.79
C TYR A 25 1.49 2.27 -16.30
N LEU A 26 2.36 3.21 -15.96
CA LEU A 26 2.59 3.62 -14.57
C LEU A 26 1.33 4.27 -13.97
N ALA A 27 0.70 5.20 -14.68
CA ALA A 27 -0.51 5.88 -14.23
C ALA A 27 -1.68 4.89 -14.04
N PHE A 28 -1.83 3.94 -14.96
CA PHE A 28 -2.87 2.91 -14.83
C PHE A 28 -2.59 1.95 -13.66
N THR A 29 -1.35 1.53 -13.50
CA THR A 29 -0.93 0.67 -12.36
C THR A 29 -1.16 1.40 -11.04
N GLU A 30 -0.77 2.67 -10.95
CA GLU A 30 -1.00 3.52 -9.78
C GLU A 30 -2.50 3.72 -9.51
N ALA A 31 -3.32 3.92 -10.55
CA ALA A 31 -4.76 4.07 -10.38
C ALA A 31 -5.39 2.80 -9.79
N TRP A 32 -4.92 1.62 -10.20
CA TRP A 32 -5.44 0.34 -9.71
C TRP A 32 -4.98 0.03 -8.29
N GLU A 33 -3.74 0.38 -7.95
CA GLU A 33 -3.22 0.33 -6.58
C GLU A 33 -4.07 1.20 -5.66
N ARG A 34 -4.26 2.48 -6.01
CA ARG A 34 -5.05 3.42 -5.22
C ARG A 34 -6.51 3.00 -5.10
N PHE A 35 -7.10 2.50 -6.18
CA PHE A 35 -8.46 1.96 -6.15
C PHE A 35 -8.60 0.83 -5.13
N SER A 36 -7.66 -0.12 -5.15
CA SER A 36 -7.64 -1.26 -4.22
C SER A 36 -7.39 -0.81 -2.78
N TYR A 37 -6.44 0.11 -2.58
CA TYR A 37 -6.11 0.66 -1.26
C TYR A 37 -7.30 1.40 -0.64
N TYR A 38 -7.91 2.34 -1.37
CA TYR A 38 -9.06 3.09 -0.85
C TYR A 38 -10.31 2.21 -0.69
N GLY A 39 -10.52 1.26 -1.61
CA GLY A 39 -11.61 0.28 -1.50
C GLY A 39 -11.49 -0.58 -0.26
N MET A 40 -10.31 -1.15 -0.01
CA MET A 40 -10.02 -1.93 1.18
C MET A 40 -10.19 -1.09 2.44
N THR A 41 -9.60 0.10 2.47
CA THR A 41 -9.66 1.05 3.60
C THR A 41 -11.11 1.38 3.99
N ALA A 42 -11.99 1.63 3.01
CA ALA A 42 -13.39 1.95 3.26
C ALA A 42 -14.17 0.76 3.87
N LEU A 43 -13.93 -0.45 3.37
CA LEU A 43 -14.62 -1.65 3.83
C LEU A 43 -14.04 -2.21 5.13
N LEU A 44 -12.74 -2.09 5.34
CA LEU A 44 -12.03 -2.64 6.49
C LEU A 44 -12.57 -2.08 7.80
N MET A 45 -12.78 -0.76 7.88
CA MET A 45 -13.33 -0.14 9.09
C MET A 45 -14.73 -0.66 9.41
N LEU A 46 -15.60 -0.73 8.38
CA LEU A 46 -16.96 -1.27 8.52
C LEU A 46 -16.94 -2.74 8.96
N TYR A 47 -16.07 -3.53 8.35
CA TYR A 47 -15.89 -4.96 8.66
C TYR A 47 -15.38 -5.17 10.09
N MET A 48 -14.40 -4.39 10.53
CA MET A 48 -13.86 -4.49 11.88
C MET A 48 -14.92 -4.24 12.95
N VAL A 49 -15.69 -3.15 12.81
CA VAL A 49 -16.68 -2.75 13.80
C VAL A 49 -17.89 -3.69 13.82
N ASN A 50 -18.37 -4.12 12.65
CA ASN A 50 -19.64 -4.84 12.53
C ASN A 50 -19.51 -6.37 12.47
N GLN A 51 -18.32 -6.91 12.17
CA GLN A 51 -18.14 -8.35 11.98
C GLN A 51 -16.97 -8.89 12.82
N LEU A 52 -15.76 -8.39 12.58
CA LEU A 52 -14.53 -8.99 13.12
C LEU A 52 -14.44 -8.87 14.66
N LEU A 53 -14.76 -7.70 15.21
CA LEU A 53 -14.61 -7.41 16.64
C LEU A 53 -15.85 -7.78 17.47
N LEU A 54 -16.77 -8.58 16.92
CA LEU A 54 -17.86 -9.16 17.69
C LEU A 54 -17.30 -10.20 18.70
N PRO A 55 -17.84 -10.30 19.92
CA PRO A 55 -17.32 -11.20 20.95
C PRO A 55 -17.15 -12.65 20.47
N GLU A 56 -18.11 -13.16 19.70
CA GLU A 56 -18.12 -14.51 19.11
C GLU A 56 -16.92 -14.74 18.16
N HIS A 57 -16.64 -13.78 17.26
CA HIS A 57 -15.57 -13.91 16.27
C HIS A 57 -14.19 -13.61 16.86
N ALA A 58 -14.11 -12.58 17.71
CA ALA A 58 -12.86 -12.14 18.31
C ALA A 58 -12.25 -13.21 19.24
N ALA A 59 -13.08 -14.03 19.89
CA ALA A 59 -12.63 -15.14 20.73
C ALA A 59 -11.95 -16.26 19.93
N GLY A 60 -12.28 -16.40 18.64
CA GLY A 60 -11.67 -17.39 17.75
C GLY A 60 -10.29 -17.00 17.20
N ILE A 61 -9.84 -15.75 17.40
CA ILE A 61 -8.60 -15.24 16.83
C ILE A 61 -7.44 -15.49 17.80
N ALA A 62 -6.49 -16.33 17.40
CA ALA A 62 -5.29 -16.59 18.18
C ALA A 62 -4.49 -15.30 18.44
N GLY A 63 -4.15 -15.03 19.71
CA GLY A 63 -3.35 -13.87 20.11
C GLY A 63 -4.10 -12.53 20.14
N PHE A 64 -5.37 -12.47 19.73
CA PHE A 64 -6.13 -11.21 19.68
C PHE A 64 -6.30 -10.57 21.06
N GLY A 65 -6.53 -11.38 22.11
CA GLY A 65 -6.61 -10.88 23.48
C GLY A 65 -5.33 -10.20 23.96
N GLN A 66 -4.16 -10.71 23.56
CA GLN A 66 -2.85 -10.14 23.93
C GLN A 66 -2.60 -8.83 23.16
N ALA A 67 -2.90 -8.82 21.86
CA ALA A 67 -2.79 -7.62 21.03
C ALA A 67 -3.72 -6.51 21.53
N ARG A 68 -4.97 -6.85 21.88
CA ARG A 68 -5.92 -5.93 22.48
C ARG A 68 -5.41 -5.38 23.83
N ALA A 69 -4.93 -6.26 24.71
CA ALA A 69 -4.38 -5.84 26.00
C ALA A 69 -3.17 -4.91 25.83
N ALA A 70 -2.31 -5.16 24.84
CA ALA A 70 -1.18 -4.27 24.53
C ALA A 70 -1.66 -2.88 24.10
N LEU A 71 -2.68 -2.79 23.23
CA LEU A 71 -3.26 -1.50 22.81
C LEU A 71 -3.97 -0.78 23.97
N GLU A 72 -4.72 -1.52 24.78
CA GLU A 72 -5.41 -0.99 25.96
C GLU A 72 -4.43 -0.55 27.06
N SER A 73 -3.23 -1.14 27.13
CA SER A 73 -2.20 -0.71 28.09
C SER A 73 -1.71 0.73 27.85
N LEU A 74 -1.73 1.17 26.59
CA LEU A 74 -1.31 2.51 26.19
C LEU A 74 -2.45 3.52 26.19
N SER A 75 -3.69 3.05 25.95
CA SER A 75 -4.83 3.92 25.64
C SER A 75 -5.99 3.83 26.63
N GLY A 76 -5.93 2.93 27.60
CA GLY A 76 -7.02 2.60 28.51
C GLY A 76 -8.05 1.62 27.90
N PRO A 77 -9.19 1.39 28.59
CA PRO A 77 -10.23 0.48 28.11
C PRO A 77 -10.85 0.97 26.79
N LEU A 78 -10.83 0.14 25.75
CA LEU A 78 -11.30 0.53 24.42
C LEU A 78 -12.65 -0.11 24.10
N SER A 79 -13.58 0.71 23.58
CA SER A 79 -14.77 0.20 22.91
C SER A 79 -14.38 -0.47 21.59
N ARG A 80 -15.27 -1.29 20.99
CA ARG A 80 -15.01 -1.92 19.69
C ARG A 80 -14.68 -0.89 18.60
N GLN A 81 -15.39 0.23 18.58
CA GLN A 81 -15.14 1.31 17.64
C GLN A 81 -13.79 1.99 17.90
N ALA A 82 -13.45 2.25 19.17
CA ALA A 82 -12.15 2.84 19.52
C ALA A 82 -10.99 1.91 19.16
N LEU A 83 -11.11 0.61 19.45
CA LEU A 83 -10.12 -0.40 19.08
C LEU A 83 -9.95 -0.51 17.57
N ALA A 84 -11.05 -0.53 16.81
CA ALA A 84 -11.02 -0.51 15.35
C ALA A 84 -10.31 0.74 14.81
N SER A 85 -10.62 1.92 15.35
CA SER A 85 -9.95 3.17 14.97
C SER A 85 -8.44 3.15 15.27
N GLN A 86 -8.01 2.54 16.36
CA GLN A 86 -6.58 2.41 16.68
C GLN A 86 -5.85 1.47 15.74
N ILE A 87 -6.43 0.29 15.47
CA ILE A 87 -5.87 -0.66 14.50
C ILE A 87 -5.77 0.00 13.13
N PHE A 88 -6.83 0.71 12.71
CA PHE A 88 -6.87 1.45 11.46
C PHE A 88 -5.84 2.58 11.40
N GLY A 89 -5.68 3.33 12.50
CA GLY A 89 -4.68 4.40 12.61
C GLY A 89 -3.25 3.87 12.54
N LEU A 90 -2.97 2.76 13.21
CA LEU A 90 -1.67 2.08 13.15
C LEU A 90 -1.40 1.53 11.74
N TYR A 91 -2.39 0.89 11.12
CA TYR A 91 -2.31 0.45 9.73
C TYR A 91 -1.96 1.61 8.79
N THR A 92 -2.71 2.71 8.86
CA THR A 92 -2.48 3.89 8.02
C THR A 92 -1.10 4.48 8.29
N GLY A 93 -0.71 4.63 9.56
CA GLY A 93 0.61 5.13 9.93
C GLY A 93 1.75 4.27 9.38
N LEU A 94 1.59 2.94 9.41
CA LEU A 94 2.56 2.01 8.83
C LEU A 94 2.61 2.14 7.30
N VAL A 95 1.48 2.30 6.62
CA VAL A 95 1.45 2.51 5.16
C VAL A 95 2.19 3.80 4.74
N TYR A 96 2.20 4.83 5.58
CA TYR A 96 3.02 6.03 5.34
C TYR A 96 4.48 5.86 5.75
N PHE A 97 4.76 4.99 6.73
CA PHE A 97 6.11 4.77 7.24
C PHE A 97 6.92 3.78 6.38
N THR A 98 6.33 2.66 5.99
CA THR A 98 7.02 1.60 5.25
C THR A 98 7.60 2.04 3.90
N PRO A 99 7.04 3.00 3.13
CA PRO A 99 7.65 3.48 1.90
C PRO A 99 9.01 4.15 2.13
N ILE A 100 9.25 4.74 3.30
CA ILE A 100 10.56 5.33 3.65
C ILE A 100 11.61 4.21 3.70
N VAL A 101 11.28 3.11 4.39
CA VAL A 101 12.16 1.95 4.49
C VAL A 101 12.28 1.24 3.13
N GLY A 102 11.16 1.08 2.42
CA GLY A 102 11.12 0.46 1.10
C GLY A 102 11.91 1.21 0.04
N GLY A 103 11.84 2.55 0.03
CA GLY A 103 12.64 3.40 -0.85
C GLY A 103 14.14 3.26 -0.56
N TRP A 104 14.53 3.27 0.71
CA TRP A 104 15.93 3.04 1.10
C TRP A 104 16.45 1.67 0.67
N ILE A 105 15.64 0.61 0.77
CA ILE A 105 15.94 -0.74 0.28
C ILE A 105 16.06 -0.75 -1.25
N ALA A 106 15.13 -0.08 -1.95
CA ALA A 106 15.11 0.00 -3.40
C ALA A 106 16.35 0.70 -3.95
N ASP A 107 16.81 1.76 -3.29
CA ASP A 107 17.97 2.55 -3.71
C ASP A 107 19.30 1.80 -3.52
N ARG A 108 19.39 0.94 -2.49
CA ARG A 108 20.65 0.28 -2.12
C ARG A 108 20.83 -1.14 -2.66
N TRP A 109 19.73 -1.88 -2.85
CA TRP A 109 19.84 -3.33 -3.07
C TRP A 109 19.08 -3.86 -4.28
N ILE A 110 17.79 -3.56 -4.39
CA ILE A 110 16.91 -4.29 -5.33
C ILE A 110 16.53 -3.47 -6.57
N GLY A 111 16.68 -2.15 -6.53
CA GLY A 111 16.26 -1.25 -7.61
C GLY A 111 14.75 -1.00 -7.65
N GLN A 112 14.36 0.12 -8.25
CA GLN A 112 12.97 0.62 -8.27
C GLN A 112 11.99 -0.35 -8.94
N ARG A 113 12.38 -0.99 -10.06
CA ARG A 113 11.48 -1.90 -10.78
C ARG A 113 11.15 -3.16 -9.96
N ALA A 114 12.16 -3.76 -9.33
CA ALA A 114 11.94 -4.94 -8.50
C ALA A 114 11.14 -4.60 -7.25
N ALA A 115 11.40 -3.44 -6.64
CA ALA A 115 10.63 -2.95 -5.49
C ALA A 115 9.13 -2.83 -5.81
N VAL A 116 8.77 -2.26 -6.97
CA VAL A 116 7.37 -2.16 -7.39
C VAL A 116 6.75 -3.53 -7.67
N VAL A 117 7.47 -4.43 -8.36
CA VAL A 117 6.96 -5.77 -8.69
C VAL A 117 6.76 -6.61 -7.42
N LEU A 118 7.71 -6.58 -6.49
CA LEU A 118 7.59 -7.29 -5.21
C LEU A 118 6.47 -6.70 -4.36
N GLY A 119 6.34 -5.37 -4.31
CA GLY A 119 5.26 -4.71 -3.59
C GLY A 119 3.87 -5.01 -4.17
N ALA A 120 3.76 -5.20 -5.48
CA ALA A 120 2.49 -5.56 -6.13
C ALA A 120 2.10 -7.03 -5.96
N LEU A 121 3.03 -7.91 -5.59
CA LEU A 121 2.79 -9.34 -5.38
C LEU A 121 2.50 -9.71 -3.92
N ALA A 122 2.96 -8.89 -2.98
CA ALA A 122 2.81 -9.07 -1.54
C ALA A 122 1.46 -8.53 -1.04
#